data_AF-A0A941VR01-F1
#
_entry.id   AF-A0A941VR01-F1
#
_cell.length_a   1.000
_cell.length_b   1.000
_cell.length_c   1.000
_cell.angle_alpha   90.00
_cell.angle_beta   90.00
_cell.angle_gamma   90.00
#
_symmetry.space_group_name_H-M   'P 1'
#
loop_
_entity.id
_entity.type
_entity.pdbx_description
1 polymer ?
#
loop_
_entity_poly.entity_id
_entity_poly.type
_entity_poly.pdbx_seq_one_letter_code
_entity_poly.pdbx_strand_id
1 'polypeptide(L)' 'MRPLVFVDPPYRMGMLLPVLEELCSLGILGSPATLVAQSEQKEVLPPRVSSLEMVKSRIYGETRITLYRREGQE' A
#
# COMPACT_ATOMS: atom_id res chain seq x y z
N MET A 1 8.88 17.25 -2.92
CA MET A 1 8.00 16.59 -3.90
C MET A 1 7.65 15.21 -3.34
N ARG A 2 6.37 14.84 -3.23
CA ARG A 2 5.95 13.56 -2.62
C ARG A 2 5.66 12.54 -3.73
N PRO A 3 6.47 11.49 -3.92
CA PRO A 3 6.22 10.46 -4.93
C PRO A 3 4.92 9.71 -4.68
N LEU A 4 4.32 9.26 -5.79
CA LEU A 4 3.13 8.42 -5.84
C LEU A 4 3.50 7.06 -6.45
N VAL A 5 3.30 5.99 -5.68
CA VAL A 5 3.67 4.62 -6.06
C VAL A 5 2.40 3.80 -6.21
N PHE A 6 2.29 3.04 -7.30
CA PHE A 6 1.17 2.14 -7.57
C PHE A 6 1.63 0.69 -7.44
N VAL A 7 0.85 -0.12 -6.73
CA VAL A 7 1.15 -1.53 -6.47
C VAL A 7 -0.07 -2.36 -6.85
N ASP A 8 0.07 -3.18 -7.88
CA ASP A 8 -0.98 -4.06 -8.42
C ASP A 8 -0.40 -5.47 -8.65
N PRO A 9 -0.21 -6.26 -7.58
CA PRO A 9 0.26 -7.63 -7.70
C PRO A 9 -0.86 -8.51 -8.24
N PRO A 10 -0.54 -9.67 -8.84
CA PRO A 10 -1.58 -10.60 -9.30
C PRO A 10 -2.51 -10.99 -8.15
N TYR A 11 -3.82 -10.86 -8.41
CA TYR A 11 -4.88 -11.10 -7.44
C TYR A 11 -4.86 -12.51 -6.84
N ARG A 12 -5.49 -12.67 -5.67
CA ARG A 12 -5.76 -13.96 -5.00
C ARG A 12 -4.55 -14.75 -4.53
N MET A 13 -3.36 -14.17 -4.63
CA MET A 13 -2.13 -14.80 -4.12
C MET A 13 -1.74 -14.32 -2.71
N GLY A 14 -2.48 -13.37 -2.13
CA GLY A 14 -2.19 -12.81 -0.80
C GLY A 14 -0.83 -12.11 -0.71
N MET A 15 -0.26 -11.71 -1.86
CA MET A 15 1.10 -11.17 -1.95
C MET A 15 1.19 -9.68 -1.63
N LEU A 16 0.05 -8.98 -1.54
CA LEU A 16 0.09 -7.54 -1.40
C LEU A 16 0.72 -7.11 -0.08
N LEU A 17 0.38 -7.75 1.04
CA LEU A 17 1.00 -7.43 2.33
C LEU A 17 2.53 -7.69 2.32
N PRO A 18 3.03 -8.87 1.90
CA PRO A 18 4.47 -9.10 1.74
C PRO A 18 5.18 -8.06 0.86
N VAL A 19 4.56 -7.69 -0.27
CA VAL A 19 5.13 -6.67 -1.17
C VAL A 19 5.22 -5.31 -0.47
N LEU A 20 4.21 -4.90 0.28
CA LEU A 20 4.24 -3.64 1.03
C LEU A 20 5.32 -3.65 2.11
N GLU A 21 5.47 -4.76 2.84
CA GLU A 21 6.52 -4.94 3.85
C GLU A 21 7.92 -4.86 3.24
N GLU A 22 8.13 -5.53 2.11
CA GLU A 22 9.41 -5.56 1.42
C GLU A 22 9.78 -4.20 0.80
N LEU A 23 8.81 -3.49 0.20
CA LEU A 23 9.01 -2.12 -0.28
C LEU A 23 9.45 -1.16 0.83
N CYS A 24 8.90 -1.32 2.05
CA CYS A 24 9.33 -0.58 3.22
C CYS A 24 10.74 -0.99 3.67
N SER A 25 11.01 -2.29 3.74
CA SER A 25 12.30 -2.84 4.21
C SER A 25 13.47 -2.45 3.30
N LEU A 26 13.26 -2.45 1.99
CA LEU A 26 14.29 -2.11 1.00
C LEU A 26 14.52 -0.60 0.87
N GLY A 27 13.74 0.24 1.56
CA GLY A 27 13.88 1.70 1.49
C GLY A 27 13.53 2.31 0.13
N ILE A 28 12.87 1.54 -0.75
CA ILE A 28 12.49 1.98 -2.11
C ILE A 28 11.48 3.13 -2.06
N LEU A 29 10.60 3.10 -1.06
CA LEU A 29 9.64 4.18 -0.82
C LEU A 29 10.35 5.38 -0.21
N GLY A 30 10.50 6.46 -0.98
CA GLY A 30 10.99 7.74 -0.46
C GLY A 30 10.17 8.24 0.74
N SER A 31 10.75 9.15 1.52
CA SER A 31 10.09 9.78 2.67
C SER A 31 10.06 11.29 2.43
N PRO A 32 8.87 11.92 2.33
CA PRO A 32 7.52 11.35 2.39
C PRO A 32 7.08 10.63 1.09
N ALA A 33 6.10 9.73 1.15
CA ALA A 33 5.50 9.07 -0.04
C ALA A 33 4.01 8.73 0.11
N THR A 34 3.34 8.50 -1.02
CA THR A 34 1.99 7.90 -1.10
C THR A 34 2.03 6.64 -1.90
N LEU A 35 1.36 5.60 -1.41
CA LEU A 35 1.23 4.32 -2.08
C LEU A 35 -0.25 4.04 -2.34
N VAL A 36 -0.57 3.60 -3.55
CA VAL A 36 -1.89 3.16 -3.98
C VAL A 36 -1.80 1.67 -4.27
N ALA A 37 -2.48 0.87 -3.46
CA ALA A 37 -2.51 -0.58 -3.55
C ALA A 37 -3.86 -1.04 -4.13
N GLN A 38 -3.80 -1.86 -5.17
CA GLN A 38 -4.95 -2.57 -5.72
C GLN A 38 -4.98 -4.00 -5.17
N SER A 39 -6.17 -4.45 -4.77
CA SER A 39 -6.42 -5.76 -4.17
C SER A 39 -7.82 -6.26 -4.53
N GLU A 40 -8.11 -7.53 -4.29
CA GLU A 40 -9.49 -8.01 -4.39
C GLU A 40 -10.35 -7.50 -3.21
N GLN A 41 -11.66 -7.42 -3.38
CA GLN A 41 -12.57 -6.88 -2.36
C GLN A 41 -12.49 -7.61 -1.01
N LYS A 42 -12.12 -8.89 -1.02
CA LYS A 42 -12.07 -9.77 0.16
C LYS A 42 -10.73 -9.70 0.88
N GLU A 43 -9.70 -9.18 0.22
CA GLU A 43 -8.37 -9.02 0.82
C GLU A 43 -8.40 -7.86 1.81
N VAL A 44 -8.08 -8.17 3.07
CA VAL A 44 -8.08 -7.20 4.17
C VAL A 44 -6.64 -6.87 4.51
N LEU A 45 -6.25 -5.62 4.27
CA LEU A 45 -4.94 -5.11 4.64
C LEU A 45 -5.02 -4.42 6.01
N PRO A 46 -3.96 -4.51 6.83
CA PRO A 46 -3.94 -3.85 8.13
C PRO A 46 -3.88 -2.31 7.97
N PRO A 47 -4.40 -1.55 8.95
CA PRO A 47 -4.35 -0.09 8.94
C PRO A 47 -2.92 0.47 8.98
N ARG A 48 -1.94 -0.32 9.42
CA ARG A 48 -0.52 0.04 9.44
C ARG A 48 0.31 -1.13 8.92
N VAL A 49 1.25 -0.82 8.02
CA VAL A 49 2.26 -1.76 7.50
C VAL A 49 3.62 -1.10 7.65
N SER A 50 4.42 -1.50 8.64
CA SER A 50 5.72 -0.86 8.92
C SER A 50 5.58 0.67 9.10
N SER A 51 6.18 1.46 8.21
CA SER A 51 6.13 2.93 8.17
C SER A 51 4.96 3.51 7.35
N LEU A 52 4.10 2.66 6.79
CA LEU A 52 2.92 3.05 6.04
C LEU A 52 1.67 3.07 6.92
N GLU A 53 0.92 4.17 6.86
CA GLU A 53 -0.38 4.34 7.50
C GLU A 53 -1.49 4.42 6.46
N MET A 54 -2.56 3.66 6.64
CA MET A 54 -3.71 3.67 5.75
C MET A 54 -4.47 4.99 5.88
N VAL A 55 -4.61 5.71 4.77
CA VAL A 55 -5.37 6.96 4.71
C VAL A 55 -6.80 6.71 4.26
N LYS A 56 -6.99 5.81 3.29
CA LYS A 56 -8.29 5.57 2.67
C LYS A 56 -8.34 4.18 2.07
N SER A 57 -9.48 3.51 2.16
CA SER A 57 -9.79 2.32 1.38
C SER A 57 -11.18 2.41 0.78
N ARG A 58 -11.36 1.98 -0.47
CA ARG A 58 -12.64 1.97 -1.19
C ARG A 58 -12.77 0.73 -2.07
N ILE A 59 -13.99 0.23 -2.21
CA ILE A 59 -14.33 -0.93 -3.05
C ILE A 59 -15.09 -0.43 -4.28
N TYR A 60 -14.73 -0.96 -5.44
CA TYR A 60 -15.33 -0.70 -6.74
C TYR A 60 -15.57 -2.05 -7.43
N GLY A 61 -16.80 -2.59 -7.31
CA GLY A 61 -17.09 -3.96 -7.75
C GLY A 61 -16.23 -4.97 -6.96
N GLU A 62 -15.48 -5.81 -7.68
CA GLU A 62 -14.59 -6.81 -7.09
C GLU A 62 -13.21 -6.27 -6.69
N THR A 63 -12.90 -5.02 -7.01
CA THR A 63 -11.59 -4.41 -6.77
C THR A 63 -11.63 -3.49 -5.55
N ARG A 64 -10.62 -3.57 -4.69
CA ARG A 64 -10.38 -2.66 -3.57
C ARG A 64 -9.13 -1.82 -3.83
N ILE A 65 -9.27 -0.52 -3.74
CA ILE A 65 -8.18 0.45 -3.79
C ILE A 65 -7.90 0.97 -2.38
N THR A 66 -6.65 0.83 -1.92
CA THR A 66 -6.20 1.26 -0.61
C THR A 66 -5.03 2.24 -0.75
N LEU A 67 -5.15 3.40 -0.13
CA LEU A 67 -4.12 4.42 -0.08
C LEU A 67 -3.39 4.33 1.25
N TYR A 68 -2.08 4.20 1.18
CA TYR A 68 -1.16 4.31 2.29
C TYR A 68 -0.31 5.57 2.16
N ARG A 69 0.14 6.08 3.31
CA ARG A 69 1.04 7.22 3.40
C ARG A 69 2.23 6.86 4.26
N ARG A 70 3.42 7.23 3.78
CA ARG A 70 4.65 7.26 4.57
C ARG A 70 4.95 8.72 4.88
N GLU A 71 4.98 9.05 6.16
CA GLU A 71 5.36 10.40 6.59
C GLU A 71 6.87 10.65 6.41
N GLY A 72 7.24 11.92 6.38
CA GLY A 72 8.63 12.36 6.40
C GLY A 72 9.31 11.90 7.69
N GLN A 73 10.47 11.26 7.60
CA GLN A 73 11.37 11.17 8.74
C GLN A 73 12.18 12.48 8.75
N GLU A 74 12.04 13.26 9.82
CA GLU A 74 12.90 14.43 10.09
C GLU A 74 14.36 14.01 10.30
#